data_AF-A0A1E5SZ76-F1
#
_entry.id   AF-A0A1E5SZ76-F1
#
_cell.length_a   1.000
_cell.length_b   1.000
_cell.length_c   1.000
_cell.angle_alpha   90.00
_cell.angle_beta   90.00
_cell.angle_gamma   90.00
#
_symmetry.space_group_name_H-M   'P 1'
#
loop_
_entity.id
_entity.type
_entity.pdbx_description
1 polymer ?
#
loop_
_entity_poly.entity_id
_entity_poly.type
_entity_poly.pdbx_seq_one_letter_code
_entity_poly.pdbx_strand_id
1 'polypeptide(L)'
;MTAQSSEPFSKEIERAYAQIQFDIDVEKILVDFKNELIEKEILIEEDLNDPSNIYDKLAKLKENVDPLAFGIQGVIDREPWDNLLSSTDILSLNESTQTTVALFTYYQRFSVNHAKFELQLTENRLLEFKGENVPINSLESILFEEIDRLAYRNVTSKNVRIVIKADPKTPNEFVTFIIGKLRKMDLRSVEFR
;
A
#
# COMPACT_ATOMS: atom_id res chain seq x y z
N MET A 1 -21.76 2.20 37.86
CA MET A 1 -21.27 1.26 36.83
C MET A 1 -21.88 1.70 35.52
N THR A 2 -21.20 2.60 34.81
CA THR A 2 -21.62 3.04 33.48
C THR A 2 -21.11 1.97 32.52
N ALA A 3 -22.03 1.24 31.88
CA ALA A 3 -21.70 0.37 30.77
C ALA A 3 -21.16 1.26 29.63
N GLN A 4 -19.84 1.38 29.54
CA GLN A 4 -19.21 1.78 28.30
C GLN A 4 -19.53 0.65 27.32
N SER A 5 -20.55 0.86 26.49
CA SER A 5 -20.58 0.23 25.18
C SER A 5 -19.32 0.75 24.49
N SER A 6 -18.24 -0.03 24.58
CA SER A 6 -16.98 0.27 23.90
C SER A 6 -17.28 0.13 22.42
N GLU A 7 -17.46 1.26 21.77
CA GLU A 7 -17.61 1.31 20.33
C GLU A 7 -16.46 0.53 19.67
N PRO A 8 -16.72 -0.26 18.62
CA PRO A 8 -15.66 -1.01 17.95
C PRO A 8 -14.54 -0.10 17.47
N PHE A 9 -13.29 -0.55 17.59
CA PHE A 9 -12.12 0.24 17.16
C PHE A 9 -12.16 0.62 15.68
N SER A 10 -12.88 -0.14 14.84
CA SER A 10 -13.17 0.23 13.45
C SER A 10 -13.79 1.62 13.31
N LYS A 11 -14.65 2.05 14.25
CA LYS A 11 -15.25 3.40 14.25
C LYS A 11 -14.26 4.49 14.61
N GLU A 12 -13.25 4.19 15.42
CA GLU A 12 -12.14 5.13 15.68
C GLU A 12 -11.29 5.33 14.42
N ILE A 13 -11.03 4.26 13.68
CA ILE A 13 -10.35 4.32 12.38
C ILE A 13 -11.16 5.17 11.40
N GLU A 14 -12.46 4.90 11.22
CA GLU A 14 -13.34 5.68 10.35
C GLU A 14 -13.30 7.17 10.69
N ARG A 15 -13.34 7.52 11.98
CA ARG A 15 -13.23 8.92 12.43
C ARG A 15 -11.89 9.56 12.05
N ALA A 16 -10.79 8.83 12.18
CA ALA A 16 -9.47 9.35 11.81
C ALA A 16 -9.41 9.69 10.31
N TYR A 17 -9.97 8.84 9.44
CA TYR A 17 -10.02 9.08 8.00
C TYR A 17 -11.05 10.16 7.60
N ALA A 18 -12.19 10.25 8.32
CA ALA A 18 -13.17 11.29 8.08
C ALA A 18 -12.61 12.71 8.31
N GLN A 19 -11.63 12.88 9.21
CA GLN A 19 -10.95 14.17 9.44
C GLN A 19 -10.25 14.72 8.20
N ILE A 20 -9.84 13.84 7.28
CA ILE A 20 -9.22 14.21 6.00
C ILE A 20 -10.19 14.06 4.81
N GLN A 21 -11.50 13.98 5.09
CA GLN A 21 -12.55 13.79 4.08
C GLN A 21 -12.40 12.51 3.25
N PHE A 22 -11.79 11.48 3.85
CA PHE A 22 -11.64 10.17 3.23
C PHE A 22 -12.70 9.22 3.81
N ASP A 23 -13.72 8.92 3.01
CA ASP A 23 -14.81 8.04 3.42
C ASP A 23 -14.42 6.57 3.23
N ILE A 24 -14.50 5.80 4.33
CA ILE A 24 -14.20 4.37 4.35
C ILE A 24 -15.18 3.63 5.25
N ASP A 25 -15.55 2.44 4.81
CA ASP A 25 -16.27 1.46 5.62
C ASP A 25 -15.25 0.44 6.14
N VAL A 26 -14.71 0.70 7.34
CA VAL A 26 -13.62 -0.11 7.91
C VAL A 26 -14.13 -1.49 8.27
N GLU A 27 -15.37 -1.60 8.76
CA GLU A 27 -15.98 -2.88 9.11
C GLU A 27 -16.07 -3.79 7.87
N LYS A 28 -16.61 -3.27 6.76
CA LYS A 28 -16.67 -4.01 5.51
C LYS A 28 -15.29 -4.37 4.98
N ILE A 29 -14.36 -3.41 4.97
CA ILE A 29 -12.96 -3.65 4.55
C ILE A 29 -12.35 -4.83 5.31
N LEU A 30 -12.52 -4.86 6.63
CA LEU A 30 -11.97 -5.91 7.48
C LEU A 30 -12.63 -7.26 7.23
N VAL A 31 -13.96 -7.29 7.08
CA VAL A 31 -14.69 -8.52 6.77
C VAL A 31 -14.25 -9.09 5.43
N ASP A 32 -14.25 -8.28 4.38
CA ASP A 32 -13.89 -8.70 3.03
C ASP A 32 -12.43 -9.18 2.98
N PHE A 33 -11.50 -8.41 3.56
CA PHE A 33 -10.08 -8.77 3.59
C PHE A 33 -9.82 -10.04 4.40
N LYS A 34 -10.47 -10.19 5.56
CA LYS A 34 -10.37 -11.39 6.39
C LYS A 34 -10.83 -12.63 5.62
N ASN A 35 -11.98 -12.54 4.94
CA ASN A 35 -12.51 -13.65 4.16
C ASN A 35 -11.55 -14.03 3.03
N GLU A 36 -11.00 -13.07 2.30
CA GLU A 36 -10.00 -13.31 1.25
C GLU A 36 -8.71 -13.97 1.79
N LEU A 37 -8.27 -13.63 3.00
CA LEU A 37 -7.12 -14.25 3.64
C LEU A 37 -7.38 -15.71 4.04
N ILE A 38 -8.58 -16.02 4.50
CA ILE A 38 -9.00 -17.39 4.85
C ILE A 38 -9.21 -18.24 3.60
N GLU A 39 -9.88 -17.71 2.58
CA GLU A 39 -10.13 -18.41 1.31
C GLU A 39 -8.85 -18.78 0.58
N LYS A 40 -7.79 -17.98 0.74
CA LYS A 40 -6.45 -18.27 0.20
C LYS A 40 -5.58 -19.14 1.11
N GLU A 41 -6.14 -19.63 2.22
CA GLU A 41 -5.44 -20.44 3.23
C GLU A 41 -4.20 -19.74 3.82
N ILE A 42 -4.18 -18.41 3.79
CA ILE A 42 -3.08 -17.61 4.37
C ILE A 42 -3.28 -17.53 5.88
N LEU A 43 -4.53 -17.33 6.30
CA LEU A 43 -4.96 -17.42 7.70
C LEU A 43 -5.96 -18.57 7.86
N ILE A 44 -6.05 -19.09 9.07
CA ILE A 44 -7.15 -19.93 9.55
C ILE A 44 -7.91 -19.19 10.66
N GLU A 45 -9.14 -19.61 10.97
CA GLU A 45 -9.97 -18.96 11.98
C GLU A 45 -9.28 -18.87 13.35
N GLU A 46 -8.47 -19.87 13.70
CA GLU A 46 -7.70 -19.89 14.95
C GLU A 46 -6.67 -18.77 15.03
N ASP A 47 -6.11 -18.33 13.91
CA ASP A 47 -5.13 -17.23 13.88
C ASP A 47 -5.76 -15.89 14.30
N LEU A 48 -7.07 -15.73 14.10
CA LEU A 48 -7.78 -14.50 14.42
C LEU A 48 -7.92 -14.24 15.91
N ASN A 49 -7.70 -15.27 16.73
CA ASN A 49 -7.68 -15.19 18.17
C ASN A 49 -6.32 -14.74 18.74
N ASP A 50 -5.27 -14.68 17.90
CA ASP A 50 -3.93 -14.23 18.32
C ASP A 50 -3.35 -13.27 17.26
N PRO A 51 -3.34 -11.95 17.55
CA PRO A 51 -2.80 -10.94 16.65
C PRO A 51 -1.37 -11.23 16.18
N SER A 52 -0.55 -11.91 17.00
CA SER A 52 0.84 -12.25 16.65
C SER A 52 0.89 -13.18 15.43
N ASN A 53 -0.02 -14.14 15.34
CA ASN A 53 -0.11 -15.05 14.19
C ASN A 53 -0.46 -14.30 12.89
N ILE A 54 -1.31 -13.29 12.98
CA ILE A 54 -1.65 -12.41 11.84
C ILE A 54 -0.37 -11.70 11.37
N TYR A 55 0.38 -11.08 12.28
CA TYR A 55 1.64 -10.41 11.93
C TYR A 55 2.64 -11.39 11.30
N ASP A 56 2.85 -12.55 11.91
CA ASP A 56 3.84 -13.54 11.46
C ASP A 56 3.51 -14.14 10.10
N LYS A 57 2.23 -14.40 9.82
CA LYS A 57 1.81 -14.98 8.53
C LYS A 57 1.80 -13.94 7.43
N LEU A 58 1.24 -12.75 7.68
CA LEU A 58 1.17 -11.70 6.67
C LEU A 58 2.54 -11.06 6.38
N ALA A 59 3.47 -11.05 7.34
CA ALA A 59 4.84 -10.58 7.12
C ALA A 59 5.62 -11.43 6.09
N LYS A 60 5.25 -12.70 5.92
CA LYS A 60 5.89 -13.63 4.98
C LYS A 60 5.43 -13.41 3.53
N LEU A 61 4.34 -12.67 3.32
CA LEU A 61 3.88 -12.33 1.98
C LEU A 61 4.91 -11.39 1.32
N LYS A 62 5.30 -11.71 0.08
CA LYS A 62 6.30 -10.94 -0.68
C LYS A 62 5.87 -9.48 -0.81
N GLU A 63 6.83 -8.56 -0.92
CA GLU A 63 6.56 -7.12 -1.02
C GLU A 63 5.69 -6.69 -2.22
N ASN A 64 5.53 -7.56 -3.23
CA ASN A 64 4.72 -7.31 -4.43
C ASN A 64 3.41 -8.12 -4.41
N VAL A 65 2.69 -8.11 -3.29
CA VAL A 65 1.29 -8.59 -3.26
C VAL A 65 0.46 -7.78 -4.26
N ASP A 66 -0.29 -8.47 -5.12
CA ASP A 66 -1.34 -7.86 -5.94
C ASP A 66 -2.53 -7.50 -5.04
N PRO A 67 -2.83 -6.21 -4.80
CA PRO A 67 -3.90 -5.84 -3.87
C PRO A 67 -5.29 -6.30 -4.33
N LEU A 68 -5.51 -6.39 -5.64
CA LEU A 68 -6.78 -6.86 -6.20
C LEU A 68 -7.07 -8.30 -5.81
N ALA A 69 -6.03 -9.14 -5.77
CA ALA A 69 -6.16 -10.51 -5.35
C ALA A 69 -6.68 -10.62 -3.91
N PHE A 70 -6.56 -9.59 -3.07
CA PHE A 70 -7.01 -9.56 -1.68
C PHE A 70 -8.25 -8.67 -1.46
N GLY A 71 -9.00 -8.37 -2.52
CA GLY A 71 -10.20 -7.53 -2.45
C GLY A 71 -9.92 -6.04 -2.16
N ILE A 72 -8.67 -5.59 -2.21
CA ILE A 72 -8.29 -4.21 -1.90
C ILE A 72 -8.58 -3.31 -3.11
N GLN A 73 -9.59 -2.44 -2.97
CA GLN A 73 -10.10 -1.66 -4.09
C GLN A 73 -9.24 -0.44 -4.44
N GLY A 74 -8.67 0.21 -3.43
CA GLY A 74 -7.87 1.42 -3.62
C GLY A 74 -6.81 1.61 -2.56
N VAL A 75 -5.96 2.61 -2.78
CA VAL A 75 -4.93 3.03 -1.84
C VAL A 75 -5.59 3.67 -0.62
N ILE A 76 -5.14 3.28 0.56
CA ILE A 76 -5.51 3.89 1.83
C ILE A 76 -4.34 4.73 2.31
N ASP A 77 -4.59 6.02 2.58
CA ASP A 77 -3.55 6.94 3.06
C ASP A 77 -3.00 6.49 4.42
N ARG A 78 -1.71 6.71 4.63
CA ARG A 78 -0.99 6.25 5.82
C ARG A 78 -1.10 7.19 7.00
N GLU A 79 -1.18 8.49 6.73
CA GLU A 79 -1.10 9.53 7.74
C GLU A 79 -2.16 9.43 8.85
N PRO A 80 -3.48 9.25 8.55
CA PRO A 80 -4.49 9.13 9.61
C PRO A 80 -4.25 7.93 10.53
N TRP A 81 -3.78 6.82 9.95
CA TRP A 81 -3.49 5.59 10.69
C TRP A 81 -2.26 5.72 11.57
N ASP A 82 -1.16 6.24 11.04
CA ASP A 82 0.07 6.48 11.82
C ASP A 82 -0.20 7.43 13.00
N ASN A 83 -1.00 8.48 12.78
CA ASN A 83 -1.41 9.41 13.83
C ASN A 83 -2.22 8.72 14.92
N LEU A 84 -3.23 7.93 14.55
CA LEU A 84 -4.06 7.17 15.50
C LEU A 84 -3.22 6.17 16.31
N LEU A 85 -2.33 5.43 15.66
CA LEU A 85 -1.44 4.49 16.33
C LEU A 85 -0.46 5.18 17.28
N SER A 86 0.04 6.37 16.93
CA SER A 86 0.96 7.12 17.78
C SER A 86 0.35 7.59 19.11
N SER A 87 -0.98 7.77 19.14
CA SER A 87 -1.72 8.19 20.33
C SER A 87 -2.35 7.03 21.11
N THR A 88 -2.18 5.78 20.66
CA THR A 88 -2.89 4.62 21.19
C THR A 88 -1.90 3.56 21.67
N ASP A 89 -1.98 3.16 22.93
CA ASP A 89 -1.21 2.03 23.44
C ASP A 89 -1.86 0.70 23.04
N ILE A 90 -1.55 0.23 21.84
CA ILE A 90 -2.16 -0.96 21.24
C ILE A 90 -1.98 -2.22 22.09
N LEU A 91 -0.83 -2.34 22.77
CA LEU A 91 -0.49 -3.55 23.54
C LEU A 91 -1.31 -3.69 24.83
N SER A 92 -1.90 -2.61 25.33
CA SER A 92 -2.81 -2.66 26.49
C SER A 92 -4.28 -2.85 26.11
N LEU A 93 -4.61 -2.89 24.82
CA LEU A 93 -5.97 -3.13 24.34
C LEU A 93 -6.30 -4.63 24.31
N ASN A 94 -7.59 -4.96 24.21
CA ASN A 94 -8.03 -6.34 24.08
C ASN A 94 -7.61 -6.97 22.74
N GLU A 95 -7.56 -8.31 22.68
CA GLU A 95 -7.12 -9.07 21.51
C GLU A 95 -7.93 -8.76 20.25
N SER A 96 -9.25 -8.55 20.37
CA SER A 96 -10.11 -8.21 19.23
C SER A 96 -9.70 -6.87 18.58
N THR A 97 -9.39 -5.87 19.39
CA THR A 97 -8.86 -4.59 18.90
C THR A 97 -7.47 -4.76 18.29
N GLN A 98 -6.60 -5.54 18.92
CA GLN A 98 -5.27 -5.82 18.36
C GLN A 98 -5.35 -6.56 17.01
N THR A 99 -6.28 -7.50 16.85
CA THR A 99 -6.57 -8.19 15.59
C THR A 99 -7.06 -7.21 14.52
N THR A 100 -7.96 -6.30 14.90
CA THR A 100 -8.43 -5.22 14.01
C THR A 100 -7.27 -4.36 13.52
N VAL A 101 -6.39 -3.96 14.44
CA VAL A 101 -5.18 -3.16 14.15
C VAL A 101 -4.24 -3.91 13.20
N ALA A 102 -4.00 -5.21 13.45
CA ALA A 102 -3.14 -6.04 12.62
C ALA A 102 -3.69 -6.14 11.18
N LEU A 103 -4.97 -6.51 11.03
CA LEU A 103 -5.61 -6.65 9.73
C LEU A 103 -5.61 -5.33 8.96
N PHE A 104 -6.00 -4.22 9.60
CA PHE A 104 -6.05 -2.93 8.94
C PHE A 104 -4.65 -2.43 8.53
N THR A 105 -3.64 -2.66 9.36
CA THR A 105 -2.23 -2.34 9.03
C THR A 105 -1.79 -3.04 7.75
N TYR A 106 -2.09 -4.33 7.61
CA TYR A 106 -1.72 -5.08 6.40
C TYR A 106 -2.57 -4.71 5.19
N TYR A 107 -3.87 -4.45 5.37
CA TYR A 107 -4.72 -3.93 4.31
C TYR A 107 -4.13 -2.65 3.72
N GLN A 108 -3.82 -1.68 4.58
CA GLN A 108 -3.18 -0.44 4.17
C GLN A 108 -1.82 -0.69 3.51
N ARG A 109 -0.97 -1.54 4.12
CA ARG A 109 0.35 -1.86 3.57
C ARG A 109 0.29 -2.49 2.19
N PHE A 110 -0.69 -3.34 1.92
CA PHE A 110 -0.87 -3.92 0.59
C PHE A 110 -1.50 -2.92 -0.38
N SER A 111 -2.40 -2.06 0.08
CA SER A 111 -3.05 -1.05 -0.76
C SER A 111 -2.06 -0.15 -1.52
N VAL A 112 -0.89 0.16 -0.92
CA VAL A 112 0.13 1.01 -1.54
C VAL A 112 0.71 0.40 -2.83
N ASN A 113 0.59 -0.91 -3.03
CA ASN A 113 1.06 -1.56 -4.25
C ASN A 113 0.24 -1.16 -5.48
N HIS A 114 -0.98 -0.64 -5.34
CA HIS A 114 -1.72 0.02 -6.44
C HIS A 114 -0.97 1.23 -7.00
N ALA A 115 -0.21 1.93 -6.15
CA ALA A 115 0.54 3.14 -6.50
C ALA A 115 2.02 2.86 -6.79
N LYS A 116 2.41 1.58 -6.90
CA LYS A 116 3.80 1.17 -7.17
C LYS A 116 4.00 0.93 -8.65
N PHE A 117 4.85 1.73 -9.27
CA PHE A 117 5.22 1.60 -10.68
C PHE A 117 6.66 1.13 -10.81
N GLU A 118 6.85 0.08 -11.60
CA GLU A 118 8.16 -0.50 -11.85
C GLU A 118 8.68 -0.03 -13.21
N LEU A 119 9.88 0.54 -13.21
CA LEU A 119 10.62 0.89 -14.42
C LEU A 119 11.84 -0.03 -14.52
N GLN A 120 11.96 -0.71 -15.65
CA GLN A 120 13.14 -1.55 -15.93
C GLN A 120 14.09 -0.76 -16.83
N LEU A 121 15.36 -0.71 -16.44
CA LEU A 121 16.45 -0.14 -17.22
C LEU A 121 17.36 -1.26 -17.72
N THR A 122 17.70 -1.22 -19.01
CA THR A 122 18.53 -2.25 -19.63
C THR A 122 19.89 -1.72 -20.08
N GLU A 123 20.82 -2.63 -20.36
CA GLU A 123 22.18 -2.32 -20.82
C GLU A 123 22.24 -1.46 -22.09
N ASN A 124 21.20 -1.54 -22.94
CA ASN A 124 21.11 -0.80 -24.19
C ASN A 124 20.53 0.61 -24.04
N ARG A 125 20.46 1.13 -22.80
CA ARG A 125 19.82 2.42 -22.46
C ARG A 125 18.34 2.46 -22.86
N LEU A 126 17.68 1.32 -22.78
CA LEU A 126 16.23 1.24 -22.94
C LEU A 126 15.58 1.36 -21.57
N LEU A 127 14.43 2.01 -21.58
CA LEU A 127 13.55 2.16 -20.44
C LEU A 127 12.28 1.38 -20.77
N GLU A 128 11.91 0.44 -19.92
CA GLU A 128 10.70 -0.33 -20.06
C GLU A 128 9.72 0.03 -18.94
N PHE A 129 8.46 0.18 -19.31
CA PHE A 129 7.35 0.35 -18.38
C PHE A 129 6.27 -0.66 -18.73
N LYS A 130 5.86 -1.49 -17.76
CA LYS A 130 4.89 -2.58 -17.95
C LYS A 130 5.24 -3.55 -19.09
N GLY A 131 6.54 -3.78 -19.31
CA GLY A 131 7.04 -4.67 -20.35
C GLY A 131 7.11 -4.04 -21.75
N GLU A 132 6.80 -2.74 -21.90
CA GLU A 132 6.91 -2.03 -23.16
C GLU A 132 8.07 -1.03 -23.15
N ASN A 133 8.79 -0.97 -24.27
CA ASN A 133 9.85 0.02 -24.46
C ASN A 133 9.27 1.43 -24.57
N VAL A 134 9.71 2.31 -23.68
CA VAL A 134 9.26 3.68 -23.59
C VAL A 134 10.35 4.65 -24.04
N PRO A 135 10.05 5.54 -25.01
CA PRO A 135 10.95 6.65 -25.31
C PRO A 135 11.12 7.52 -24.06
N ILE A 136 12.38 7.77 -23.70
CA ILE A 136 12.75 8.60 -22.53
C ILE A 136 11.99 9.93 -22.52
N ASN A 137 11.78 10.55 -23.67
CA ASN A 137 11.09 11.84 -23.80
C ASN A 137 9.61 11.76 -23.43
N SER A 138 8.97 10.60 -23.62
CA SER A 138 7.55 10.36 -23.34
C SER A 138 7.28 9.81 -21.93
N LEU A 139 8.33 9.50 -21.16
CA LEU A 139 8.21 8.93 -19.82
C LEU A 139 7.25 9.69 -18.91
N GLU A 140 7.33 11.02 -18.92
CA GLU A 140 6.51 11.87 -18.08
C GLU A 140 5.02 11.71 -18.41
N SER A 141 4.67 11.88 -19.70
CA SER A 141 3.30 11.72 -20.19
C SER A 141 2.74 10.34 -19.86
N ILE A 142 3.52 9.27 -20.08
CA ILE A 142 3.09 7.90 -19.81
C ILE A 142 2.84 7.64 -18.33
N LEU A 143 3.69 8.18 -17.44
CA LEU A 143 3.49 8.04 -15.99
C LEU A 143 2.25 8.79 -15.54
N PHE A 144 2.05 10.04 -15.96
CA PHE A 144 0.87 10.81 -15.56
C PHE A 144 -0.44 10.25 -16.14
N GLU A 145 -0.43 9.78 -17.40
CA GLU A 145 -1.57 9.06 -17.98
C GLU A 145 -1.92 7.81 -17.17
N GLU A 146 -0.91 7.08 -16.69
CA GLU A 146 -1.14 5.91 -15.85
C GLU A 146 -1.69 6.28 -14.46
N ILE A 147 -1.20 7.36 -13.85
CA ILE A 147 -1.72 7.88 -12.59
C ILE A 147 -3.19 8.25 -12.74
N ASP A 148 -3.53 9.01 -13.78
CA ASP A 148 -4.89 9.43 -14.08
C ASP A 148 -5.80 8.22 -14.32
N ARG A 149 -5.30 7.21 -15.04
CA ARG A 149 -6.01 5.94 -15.24
C ARG A 149 -6.33 5.24 -13.93
N LEU A 150 -5.50 5.38 -12.90
CA LEU A 150 -5.67 4.77 -11.59
C LEU A 150 -6.26 5.71 -10.52
N ALA A 151 -6.66 6.92 -10.89
CA ALA A 151 -7.23 7.90 -9.95
C ALA A 151 -8.47 7.37 -9.21
N TYR A 152 -9.27 6.50 -9.86
CA TYR A 152 -10.42 5.84 -9.24
C TYR A 152 -10.06 4.93 -8.05
N ARG A 153 -8.78 4.59 -7.90
CA ARG A 153 -8.22 3.82 -6.78
C ARG A 153 -7.51 4.69 -5.75
N ASN A 154 -7.73 6.01 -5.78
CA ASN A 154 -7.02 6.99 -4.96
C ASN A 154 -5.50 7.03 -5.23
N VAL A 155 -5.05 6.62 -6.41
CA VAL A 155 -3.66 6.83 -6.84
C VAL A 155 -3.49 8.27 -7.29
N THR A 156 -2.46 8.95 -6.79
CA THR A 156 -2.14 10.34 -7.12
C THR A 156 -0.63 10.52 -7.25
N SER A 157 -0.18 11.59 -7.91
CA SER A 157 1.25 11.92 -7.98
C SER A 157 1.94 12.05 -6.61
N LYS A 158 1.17 12.32 -5.54
CA LYS A 158 1.67 12.45 -4.17
C LYS A 158 1.95 11.11 -3.48
N ASN A 159 1.27 10.04 -3.88
CA ASN A 159 1.41 8.72 -3.24
C ASN A 159 2.04 7.65 -4.14
N VAL A 160 2.31 7.98 -5.41
CA VAL A 160 3.02 7.09 -6.33
C VAL A 160 4.46 6.85 -5.89
N ARG A 161 4.87 5.59 -6.01
CA ARG A 161 6.24 5.12 -5.80
C ARG A 161 6.78 4.52 -7.07
N ILE A 162 7.88 5.09 -7.57
CA ILE A 162 8.61 4.54 -8.71
C ILE A 162 9.72 3.64 -8.17
N VAL A 163 9.72 2.37 -8.57
CA VAL A 163 10.81 1.43 -8.34
C VAL A 163 11.57 1.24 -9.63
N ILE A 164 12.83 1.63 -9.64
CA ILE A 164 13.74 1.40 -10.74
C ILE A 164 14.45 0.09 -10.48
N LYS A 165 14.30 -0.85 -11.41
CA LYS A 165 15.15 -2.04 -11.52
C LYS A 165 16.09 -1.83 -12.70
N ALA A 166 17.38 -2.05 -12.48
CA ALA A 166 18.36 -1.93 -13.55
C ALA A 166 19.11 -3.24 -13.71
N ASP A 167 19.35 -3.64 -14.97
CA ASP A 167 20.28 -4.74 -15.23
C ASP A 167 21.66 -4.38 -14.67
N PRO A 168 22.44 -5.34 -14.14
CA PRO A 168 23.77 -5.07 -13.58
C PRO A 168 24.74 -4.41 -14.56
N LYS A 169 24.48 -4.53 -15.86
CA LYS A 169 25.28 -3.94 -16.95
C LYS A 169 24.76 -2.58 -17.41
N THR A 170 23.65 -2.09 -16.85
CA THR A 170 23.10 -0.77 -17.17
C THR A 170 24.11 0.31 -16.81
N PRO A 171 24.45 1.23 -17.73
CA PRO A 171 25.37 2.31 -17.41
C PRO A 171 24.87 3.17 -16.24
N ASN A 172 25.71 3.37 -15.21
CA ASN A 172 25.36 4.20 -14.04
C ASN A 172 24.92 5.62 -14.40
N GLU A 173 25.51 6.20 -15.45
CA GLU A 173 25.13 7.52 -15.95
C GLU A 173 23.68 7.54 -16.44
N PHE A 174 23.23 6.47 -17.08
CA PHE A 174 21.86 6.33 -17.56
C PHE A 174 20.88 6.19 -16.39
N VAL A 175 21.21 5.36 -15.39
CA VAL A 175 20.43 5.24 -14.15
C VAL A 175 20.29 6.60 -13.45
N THR A 176 21.40 7.32 -13.29
CA THR A 176 21.43 8.65 -12.65
C THR A 176 20.60 9.67 -13.42
N PHE A 177 20.66 9.64 -14.76
CA PHE A 177 19.86 10.48 -15.62
C PHE A 177 18.35 10.23 -15.44
N ILE A 178 17.91 8.96 -15.40
CA ILE A 178 16.49 8.61 -15.19
C ILE A 178 16.03 9.02 -13.80
N ILE A 179 16.80 8.74 -12.75
CA ILE A 179 16.51 9.18 -11.37
C ILE A 179 16.36 10.71 -11.34
N GLY A 180 17.29 11.43 -11.97
CA GLY A 180 17.25 12.88 -12.06
C GLY A 180 16.01 13.41 -12.78
N LYS A 181 15.52 12.70 -13.81
CA LYS A 181 14.30 13.05 -14.51
C LYS A 181 13.05 12.83 -13.64
N LEU A 182 12.95 11.68 -12.98
CA LEU A 182 11.82 11.35 -12.10
C LEU A 182 11.72 12.30 -10.91
N ARG A 183 12.84 12.68 -10.30
CA ARG A 183 12.86 13.66 -9.19
C ARG A 183 12.34 15.04 -9.59
N LYS A 184 12.52 15.44 -10.85
CA LYS A 184 12.00 16.72 -11.37
C LYS A 184 10.48 16.71 -11.57
N MET A 185 9.84 15.55 -11.59
CA MET A 185 8.39 15.40 -11.78
C MET A 185 7.60 15.52 -10.47
N ASP A 186 8.24 15.90 -9.35
CA ASP A 186 7.63 15.97 -8.01
C ASP A 186 7.02 14.63 -7.52
N LEU A 187 7.46 13.50 -8.11
CA LEU A 187 7.07 12.16 -7.67
C LEU A 187 7.83 11.84 -6.37
N ARG A 188 7.09 11.77 -5.26
CA ARG A 188 7.63 11.79 -3.88
C ARG A 188 8.53 10.61 -3.49
N SER A 189 8.55 9.51 -4.25
CA SER A 189 9.44 8.38 -3.92
C SER A 189 9.97 7.65 -5.15
N VAL A 190 11.29 7.76 -5.37
CA VAL A 190 12.05 6.96 -6.35
C VAL A 190 12.99 6.05 -5.57
N GLU A 191 12.78 4.73 -5.66
CA GLU A 191 13.63 3.72 -5.06
C GLU A 191 14.41 2.97 -6.14
N PHE A 192 15.69 2.73 -5.91
CA PHE A 192 16.54 1.91 -6.77
C PHE A 192 16.73 0.54 -6.12
N ARG A 193 16.46 -0.54 -6.86
CA ARG A 193 16.60 -1.92 -6.39
C ARG A 193 17.44 -2.76 -7.35
#